data_AF-U6RMP4-F1
#
_entry.id   AF-U6RMP4-F1
#
_cell.length_a   1.000
_cell.length_b   1.000
_cell.length_c   1.000
_cell.angle_alpha   90.00
_cell.angle_beta   90.00
_cell.angle_gamma   90.00
#
_symmetry.space_group_name_H-M   'P 1'
#
loop_
_entity.id
_entity.type
_entity.pdbx_description
1 polymer ?
#
loop_
_entity_poly.entity_id
_entity_poly.type
_entity_poly.pdbx_seq_one_letter_code
_entity_poly.pdbx_strand_id
1 'polypeptide(L)'
;MKERHFKFKLIKGDESIILTLNCSELSINTIHQLTDNPIKLEAGKECKLLFIGNIDCSLELEDIYNLASFIQSFVGKTLVWDIINESPKLDEPKDLNGYLIVT
;
A
#
# COMPACT_ATOMS: atom_id res chain seq x y z
N MET A 1 -18.33 -11.55 -5.24
CA MET A 1 -17.58 -10.31 -5.56
C MET A 1 -16.28 -10.70 -6.22
N LYS A 2 -15.77 -9.90 -7.16
CA LYS A 2 -14.47 -10.14 -7.79
C LYS A 2 -13.36 -9.82 -6.76
N GLU A 3 -12.41 -10.71 -6.58
CA GLU A 3 -11.31 -10.52 -5.63
C GLU A 3 -10.43 -9.36 -6.10
N ARG A 4 -10.23 -8.36 -5.23
CA ARG A 4 -9.44 -7.16 -5.52
C ARG A 4 -8.18 -7.19 -4.68
N HIS A 5 -7.04 -7.04 -5.35
CA HIS A 5 -5.74 -7.08 -4.71
C HIS A 5 -5.05 -5.74 -4.85
N PHE A 6 -4.35 -5.33 -3.79
CA PHE A 6 -3.43 -4.20 -3.82
C PHE A 6 -2.00 -4.73 -3.64
N LYS A 7 -1.29 -4.83 -4.76
CA LYS A 7 0.13 -5.15 -4.80
C LYS A 7 0.94 -3.86 -4.70
N PHE A 8 1.74 -3.72 -3.65
CA PHE A 8 2.50 -2.50 -3.44
C PHE A 8 3.90 -2.81 -2.91
N LYS A 9 4.80 -1.84 -3.07
CA LYS A 9 6.15 -1.92 -2.54
C LYS A 9 6.23 -1.11 -1.25
N LEU A 10 6.54 -1.80 -0.14
CA LEU A 10 6.87 -1.19 1.14
C LEU A 10 8.35 -0.80 1.12
N ILE A 11 8.67 0.44 1.46
CA ILE A 11 10.02 1.01 1.47
C ILE A 11 10.28 1.65 2.84
N LYS A 12 11.40 1.30 3.47
CA LYS A 12 11.87 1.89 4.74
C LYS A 12 13.39 2.07 4.67
N GLY A 13 13.87 3.30 4.53
CA GLY A 13 15.29 3.55 4.27
C GLY A 13 15.75 2.87 2.97
N ASP A 14 16.79 2.05 3.06
CA ASP A 14 17.34 1.29 1.93
C ASP A 14 16.67 -0.09 1.73
N GLU A 15 15.77 -0.48 2.63
CA GLU A 15 15.04 -1.75 2.57
C GLU A 15 13.75 -1.60 1.78
N SER A 16 13.41 -2.61 0.98
CA SER A 16 12.10 -2.70 0.35
C SER A 16 11.59 -4.12 0.19
N ILE A 17 10.27 -4.30 0.27
CA ILE A 17 9.58 -5.57 0.03
C ILE A 17 8.29 -5.33 -0.74
N ILE A 18 7.90 -6.27 -1.60
CA ILE A 18 6.61 -6.24 -2.28
C ILE A 18 5.62 -7.09 -1.52
N LEU A 19 4.47 -6.50 -1.19
CA LEU A 19 3.36 -7.14 -0.50
C LEU A 19 2.11 -7.07 -1.37
N THR A 20 1.22 -8.04 -1.20
CA THR A 20 -0.09 -8.05 -1.86
C THR A 20 -1.16 -8.23 -0.81
N LEU A 21 -2.04 -7.24 -0.68
CA LEU A 21 -3.18 -7.31 0.21
C LEU A 21 -4.42 -7.73 -0.56
N ASN A 22 -5.24 -8.59 0.03
CA ASN A 22 -6.61 -8.77 -0.42
C ASN A 22 -7.46 -7.64 0.17
N CYS A 23 -8.04 -6.83 -0.71
CA CYS A 23 -8.85 -5.65 -0.39
C CYS A 23 -10.35 -5.93 -0.43
N SER A 24 -10.76 -7.11 -0.91
CA SER A 24 -12.17 -7.53 -0.84
C SER A 24 -12.61 -7.77 0.61
N GLU A 25 -11.68 -8.15 1.48
CA GLU A 25 -11.90 -8.33 2.91
C GLU A 25 -10.72 -7.74 3.71
N LEU A 26 -10.80 -6.43 4.01
CA LEU A 26 -9.87 -5.77 4.95
C LEU A 26 -10.08 -6.37 6.35
N SER A 27 -9.27 -7.36 6.69
CA SER A 27 -9.44 -8.23 7.86
C SER A 27 -8.20 -8.21 8.74
N ILE A 28 -8.26 -8.91 9.87
CA ILE A 28 -7.10 -9.08 10.76
C ILE A 28 -5.92 -9.76 10.04
N ASN A 29 -6.18 -10.58 9.02
CA ASN A 29 -5.13 -11.20 8.20
C ASN A 29 -4.37 -10.14 7.38
N THR A 30 -5.05 -9.11 6.90
CA THR A 30 -4.44 -7.96 6.23
C THR A 30 -3.52 -7.20 7.19
N ILE A 31 -3.88 -7.11 8.48
CA ILE A 31 -3.03 -6.53 9.53
C ILE A 31 -1.76 -7.38 9.73
N HIS A 32 -1.90 -8.70 9.85
CA HIS A 32 -0.76 -9.61 9.98
C HIS A 32 0.23 -9.48 8.82
N GLN A 33 -0.23 -9.33 7.58
CA GLN A 33 0.66 -9.11 6.43
C GLN A 33 1.46 -7.81 6.56
N LEU A 34 0.88 -6.77 7.16
CA LEU A 34 1.53 -5.48 7.40
C LEU A 34 2.46 -5.49 8.62
N THR A 35 2.20 -6.31 9.64
CA THR A 35 3.02 -6.38 10.86
C THR A 35 4.13 -7.43 10.80
N ASP A 36 3.86 -8.56 10.16
CA ASP A 36 4.68 -9.77 10.23
C ASP A 36 5.61 -9.93 9.02
N ASN A 37 5.78 -8.84 8.26
CA ASN A 37 6.76 -8.79 7.17
C ASN A 37 8.13 -8.30 7.69
N PRO A 38 9.23 -8.54 6.94
CA PRO A 38 10.59 -8.17 7.35
C PRO A 38 10.76 -6.67 7.62
N ILE A 39 9.98 -5.81 6.96
CA ILE A 39 10.02 -4.36 7.11
C ILE A 39 8.91 -3.95 8.07
N LYS A 40 9.23 -3.98 9.38
CA LYS A 40 8.28 -3.61 10.43
C LYS A 40 7.77 -2.18 10.23
N LEU A 41 6.47 -2.07 9.94
CA LEU A 41 5.72 -0.83 10.04
C LEU A 41 5.51 -0.54 11.52
N GLU A 42 6.19 0.49 12.02
CA GLU A 42 6.09 0.94 13.41
C GLU A 42 5.06 2.06 13.55
N ALA A 43 4.22 1.98 14.57
CA ALA A 43 3.26 3.03 14.88
C ALA A 43 3.99 4.36 15.18
N GLY A 44 3.42 5.47 14.70
CA GLY A 44 3.90 6.81 15.00
C GLY A 44 4.99 7.37 14.08
N LYS A 45 5.33 6.65 13.00
CA LYS A 45 6.14 7.14 11.88
C LYS A 45 5.27 7.81 10.82
N GLU A 46 5.82 8.81 10.15
CA GLU A 46 5.16 9.40 8.99
C GLU A 46 5.23 8.40 7.84
N CYS A 47 4.09 8.18 7.18
CA CYS A 47 3.99 7.25 6.08
C CYS A 47 3.40 7.96 4.87
N LYS A 48 3.93 7.64 3.68
CA LYS A 48 3.38 8.09 2.40
C LYS A 48 2.87 6.89 1.60
N LEU A 49 1.60 6.93 1.22
CA LEU A 49 0.98 5.90 0.38
C LEU A 49 0.71 6.46 -1.02
N LEU A 50 1.41 5.94 -2.02
CA LEU A 50 1.27 6.37 -3.40
C LEU A 50 0.55 5.29 -4.20
N PHE A 51 -0.58 5.61 -4.79
CA PHE A 51 -1.30 4.72 -5.71
C PHE A 51 -0.89 5.02 -7.13
N ILE A 52 -0.53 4.00 -7.91
CA ILE A 52 -0.26 4.16 -9.34
C ILE A 52 -1.58 4.10 -10.10
N GLY A 53 -2.02 5.26 -10.62
CA GLY A 53 -3.16 5.43 -11.50
C GLY A 53 -2.87 4.91 -12.91
N ASN A 54 -2.69 3.61 -13.04
CA ASN A 54 -2.53 2.88 -14.31
C ASN A 54 -3.92 2.47 -14.86
N ILE A 55 -4.09 2.45 -16.19
CA ILE A 55 -5.25 1.89 -16.92
C ILE A 55 -5.61 0.44 -16.47
N ASP A 56 -4.62 -0.36 -16.08
CA ASP A 56 -4.78 -1.74 -15.61
C ASP A 56 -5.02 -1.84 -14.08
N CYS A 57 -5.14 -0.71 -13.36
CA CYS A 57 -5.43 -0.73 -11.93
C CYS A 57 -6.88 -1.19 -11.70
N SER A 58 -7.04 -2.32 -11.00
CA SER A 58 -8.36 -2.86 -10.67
C SER A 58 -9.02 -2.21 -9.45
N LEU A 59 -8.38 -1.22 -8.84
CA LEU A 59 -8.88 -0.53 -7.66
C LEU A 59 -9.80 0.62 -8.07
N GLU A 60 -10.98 0.66 -7.47
CA GLU A 60 -11.88 1.80 -7.59
C GLU A 60 -11.50 2.88 -6.58
N LEU A 61 -11.99 4.11 -6.77
CA LEU A 61 -11.74 5.20 -5.82
C LEU A 61 -12.16 4.83 -4.39
N GLU A 62 -13.28 4.12 -4.24
CA GLU A 62 -13.74 3.63 -2.94
C GLU A 62 -12.71 2.68 -2.29
N ASP A 63 -12.13 1.76 -3.05
CA ASP A 63 -11.09 0.85 -2.54
C ASP A 63 -9.86 1.65 -2.07
N ILE A 64 -9.47 2.70 -2.81
CA ILE A 64 -8.36 3.60 -2.46
C ILE A 64 -8.63 4.29 -1.12
N TYR A 65 -9.81 4.89 -0.93
CA TYR A 65 -10.18 5.56 0.31
C TYR A 65 -10.24 4.57 1.50
N ASN A 66 -10.79 3.37 1.28
CA ASN A 66 -10.87 2.33 2.30
C ASN A 66 -9.48 1.83 2.70
N LEU A 67 -8.58 1.60 1.74
CA LEU A 67 -7.19 1.20 1.98
C LEU A 67 -6.40 2.28 2.72
N ALA A 68 -6.51 3.53 2.30
CA ALA A 68 -5.85 4.65 2.96
C ALA A 68 -6.34 4.77 4.42
N SER A 69 -7.65 4.67 4.66
CA SER A 69 -8.22 4.72 6.00
C SER A 69 -7.76 3.55 6.87
N PHE A 70 -7.71 2.34 6.31
CA PHE A 70 -7.22 1.15 6.99
C PHE A 70 -5.75 1.27 7.39
N ILE A 71 -4.87 1.63 6.45
CA ILE A 71 -3.44 1.83 6.73
C ILE A 71 -3.24 2.99 7.73
N GLN A 72 -4.00 4.08 7.61
CA GLN A 72 -3.95 5.21 8.53
C GLN A 72 -4.31 4.82 9.97
N SER A 73 -5.30 3.94 10.14
CA SER A 73 -5.69 3.40 11.46
C SER A 73 -4.57 2.58 12.10
N PHE A 74 -3.70 1.98 11.28
CA PHE A 74 -2.57 1.19 11.72
C PHE A 74 -1.34 2.05 12.07
N VAL A 75 -0.97 3.02 11.22
CA VAL A 75 0.27 3.82 11.40
C VAL A 75 0.14 4.96 12.43
N GLY A 76 -1.08 5.32 12.82
CA GLY A 76 -1.38 6.07 14.06
C GLY A 76 -1.07 7.57 14.10
N LYS A 77 -0.27 8.13 13.18
CA LYS A 77 -0.02 9.58 13.09
C LYS A 77 -0.56 10.20 11.80
N THR A 78 0.24 10.16 10.73
CA THR A 78 0.00 10.94 9.52
C THR A 78 0.34 10.07 8.33
N LEU A 79 -0.69 9.55 7.67
CA LEU A 79 -0.61 8.95 6.36
C LEU A 79 -0.97 10.03 5.35
N VAL A 80 0.02 10.47 4.57
CA VAL A 80 -0.25 11.26 3.37
C VAL A 80 -0.40 10.28 2.21
N TRP A 81 -1.47 10.40 1.44
CA TRP A 81 -1.64 9.57 0.27
C TRP A 81 -1.95 10.39 -0.98
N ASP A 82 -1.53 9.87 -2.13
CA ASP A 82 -1.69 10.53 -3.43
C ASP A 82 -1.80 9.50 -4.56
N ILE A 83 -2.34 9.91 -5.71
CA ILE A 83 -2.41 9.08 -6.92
C ILE A 83 -1.41 9.63 -7.94
N ILE A 84 -0.45 8.80 -8.34
CA ILE A 84 0.58 9.13 -9.32
C ILE A 84 0.29 8.46 -10.65
N ASN A 85 0.62 9.11 -11.77
CA ASN A 85 0.33 8.56 -13.10
C ASN A 85 1.26 7.40 -13.50
N GLU A 86 2.51 7.41 -13.03
CA GLU A 86 3.53 6.44 -13.44
C GLU A 86 4.36 5.96 -12.26
N SER A 87 4.93 4.77 -12.40
CA SER A 87 5.93 4.25 -11.47
C SER A 87 7.16 5.17 -11.45
N PRO A 88 7.69 5.56 -10.28
CA PRO A 88 8.92 6.34 -10.16
C PRO A 88 10.18 5.58 -10.64
N LYS A 89 10.10 4.26 -10.87
CA LYS A 89 11.22 3.43 -11.36
C LYS A 89 10.80 2.56 -12.55
N LEU A 90 11.69 2.47 -13.53
CA LEU A 90 11.50 1.75 -14.81
C LEU A 90 11.62 0.22 -14.69
N ASP A 91 12.16 -0.32 -13.61
CA ASP A 91 12.36 -1.77 -13.41
C ASP A 91 11.31 -2.43 -12.49
N GLU A 92 10.28 -1.69 -12.11
CA GLU A 92 9.27 -2.17 -11.17
C GLU A 92 8.27 -3.11 -11.88
N PRO A 93 7.63 -4.03 -11.12
CA PRO A 93 6.64 -4.92 -11.70
C PRO A 93 5.50 -4.15 -12.35
N LYS A 94 5.08 -4.59 -13.55
CA LYS A 94 4.00 -3.93 -14.32
C LYS A 94 2.65 -3.97 -13.61
N ASP A 95 2.45 -4.95 -12.74
CA ASP A 95 1.23 -5.16 -11.95
C ASP A 95 1.29 -4.47 -10.57
N LEU A 96 2.29 -3.61 -10.32
CA LEU A 96 2.39 -2.85 -9.09
C LEU A 96 1.30 -1.76 -9.06
N ASN A 97 0.51 -1.76 -7.98
CA ASN A 97 -0.55 -0.80 -7.76
C ASN A 97 -0.11 0.42 -6.93
N GLY A 98 1.04 0.37 -6.26
CA GLY A 98 1.49 1.49 -5.46
C GLY A 98 2.74 1.26 -4.59
N TYR A 99 2.98 2.23 -3.71
CA TYR A 99 4.08 2.26 -2.76
C TYR A 99 3.60 2.68 -1.38
N LEU A 100 4.14 2.05 -0.35
CA LEU A 100 4.04 2.51 1.03
C LEU A 100 5.44 2.87 1.50
N ILE A 101 5.68 4.15 1.77
CA ILE A 101 6.99 4.68 2.13
C ILE A 101 6.95 5.08 3.60
N VAL A 102 7.84 4.51 4.40
CA VAL A 102 8.00 4.83 5.82
C VAL A 102 9.19 5.75 5.98
N THR A 103 8.98 6.93 6.58
CA THR A 103 9.99 7.96 6.85
C THR A 103 10.32 8.09 8.33
#